data_AF-A0AAV3J527-F1
#
_entry.id   AF-A0AAV3J527-F1
#
_cell.length_a   1.000
_cell.length_b   1.000
_cell.length_c   1.000
_cell.angle_alpha   90.00
_cell.angle_beta   90.00
_cell.angle_gamma   90.00
#
_symmetry.space_group_name_H-M   'P 1'
#
loop_
_entity.id
_entity.type
_entity.pdbx_description
1 polymer ?
#
loop_
_entity_poly.entity_id
_entity_poly.type
_entity_poly.pdbx_seq_one_letter_code
_entity_poly.pdbx_strand_id
1 'polypeptide(L)'
;MRFIGIIGLILILALSFVISSDRKKIRYSPILIMLVLQFLLGFILLRTTAGTTIVSGLAGVFDALLRFAGSGVDFVFGGIANKGSFPFFLNVLMPIVFISAIIGILRYVKILPLFMRGVGLALSKINGMGKLESYNGIASAILGQSEVFISIKKELPSLSEQRLTSMSISAMSTVSMSIVGSYMALIQPRYVITALVLNLFGGFIIASIINPYQLADDELVIEEDKEQTFFQMLGNISWTASM
;
A
#
# COMPACT_ATOMS: atom_id res chain seq x y z
N MET A 1 3.58 -22.54 18.87
CA MET A 1 3.38 -21.36 17.99
C MET A 1 3.70 -21.61 16.51
N ARG A 2 4.78 -22.31 16.13
CA ARG A 2 5.14 -22.51 14.69
C ARG A 2 4.11 -23.29 13.85
N PHE A 3 3.53 -24.36 14.40
CA PHE A 3 2.52 -25.16 13.68
C PHE A 3 1.20 -24.42 13.44
N ILE A 4 0.80 -23.56 14.37
CA ILE A 4 -0.44 -22.78 14.28
C ILE A 4 -0.38 -21.79 13.10
N GLY A 5 0.79 -21.19 12.85
CA GLY A 5 0.99 -20.30 11.70
C GLY A 5 0.84 -21.00 10.35
N ILE A 6 1.36 -22.23 10.24
CA ILE A 6 1.22 -23.05 9.02
C ILE A 6 -0.25 -23.45 8.82
N ILE A 7 -0.92 -23.88 9.88
CA ILE A 7 -2.35 -24.24 9.84
C ILE A 7 -3.19 -23.01 9.44
N GLY A 8 -2.90 -21.84 10.01
CA GLY A 8 -3.59 -20.59 9.65
C GLY A 8 -3.42 -20.22 8.18
N LEU A 9 -2.20 -20.36 7.65
CA LEU A 9 -1.95 -20.12 6.22
C LEU A 9 -2.74 -21.09 5.34
N ILE A 10 -2.70 -22.39 5.66
CA ILE A 10 -3.46 -23.42 4.92
C ILE A 10 -4.96 -23.11 4.98
N LEU A 11 -5.48 -22.70 6.14
CA LEU A 11 -6.88 -22.38 6.32
C LEU A 11 -7.30 -21.17 5.47
N ILE A 12 -6.49 -20.10 5.45
CA ILE A 12 -6.77 -18.92 4.63
C ILE A 12 -6.75 -19.28 3.14
N LEU A 13 -5.74 -20.02 2.68
CA LEU A 13 -5.65 -20.46 1.29
C LEU A 13 -6.82 -21.39 0.91
N ALA A 14 -7.23 -22.28 1.81
CA ALA A 14 -8.37 -23.16 1.62
C ALA A 14 -9.68 -22.35 1.53
N LEU A 15 -9.86 -21.35 2.40
CA LEU A 15 -11.03 -20.48 2.36
C LEU A 15 -11.10 -19.67 1.06
N SER A 16 -9.97 -19.10 0.63
CA SER A 16 -9.87 -18.41 -0.66
C SER A 16 -10.17 -19.35 -1.83
N PHE A 17 -9.72 -20.60 -1.77
CA PHE A 17 -10.01 -21.60 -2.80
C PHE A 17 -11.49 -22.00 -2.84
N VAL A 18 -12.16 -22.09 -1.69
CA VAL A 18 -13.60 -22.38 -1.61
C VAL A 18 -14.42 -21.27 -2.26
N ILE A 19 -14.07 -20.01 -1.99
CA ILE A 19 -14.75 -18.81 -2.50
C ILE A 19 -14.39 -18.49 -3.97
N SER A 20 -13.34 -19.12 -4.51
CA SER A 20 -12.83 -18.85 -5.86
C SER A 20 -13.90 -18.95 -6.95
N SER A 21 -13.95 -17.93 -7.82
CA SER A 21 -14.89 -17.83 -8.94
C SER A 21 -14.67 -18.92 -10.01
N ASP A 22 -13.42 -19.33 -10.25
CA ASP A 22 -13.09 -20.35 -11.25
C ASP A 22 -11.79 -21.11 -10.91
N ARG A 23 -11.94 -22.18 -10.11
CA ARG A 23 -10.81 -22.98 -9.58
C ARG A 23 -9.89 -23.56 -10.66
N LYS A 24 -10.38 -23.73 -11.90
CA LYS A 24 -9.60 -24.31 -13.00
C LYS A 24 -8.61 -23.31 -13.61
N LYS A 25 -8.87 -22.00 -13.48
CA LYS A 25 -8.02 -20.94 -14.03
C LYS A 25 -6.92 -20.47 -13.08
N ILE A 26 -6.87 -21.01 -11.86
CA ILE A 26 -5.87 -20.64 -10.86
C ILE A 26 -4.46 -20.98 -11.38
N ARG A 27 -3.60 -19.97 -11.44
CA ARG A 27 -2.19 -20.12 -11.81
C ARG A 27 -1.35 -20.36 -10.56
N TYR A 28 -1.08 -21.62 -10.26
CA TYR A 28 -0.34 -22.02 -9.06
C TYR A 28 1.13 -21.57 -9.06
N SER A 29 1.78 -21.46 -10.22
CA SER A 29 3.20 -21.09 -10.31
C SER A 29 3.47 -19.67 -9.76
N PRO A 30 2.79 -18.59 -10.21
CA PRO A 30 2.94 -17.27 -9.61
C PRO A 30 2.57 -17.21 -8.12
N ILE A 31 1.52 -17.94 -7.70
CA ILE A 31 1.13 -18.00 -6.28
C ILE A 31 2.26 -18.58 -5.43
N LEU A 32 2.87 -19.68 -5.87
CA LEU A 32 3.97 -20.31 -5.16
C LEU A 32 5.21 -19.40 -5.11
N ILE A 33 5.52 -18.73 -6.22
CA ILE A 33 6.62 -17.75 -6.28
C ILE A 33 6.39 -16.62 -5.28
N MET A 34 5.19 -16.03 -5.24
CA MET A 34 4.85 -14.97 -4.29
C MET A 34 4.93 -15.47 -2.84
N LEU A 35 4.47 -16.69 -2.56
CA LEU A 35 4.53 -17.28 -1.23
C LEU A 35 5.98 -17.45 -0.76
N VAL A 36 6.83 -18.03 -1.62
CA VAL A 36 8.27 -18.20 -1.34
C VAL A 36 8.93 -16.84 -1.15
N LEU A 37 8.63 -15.87 -2.00
CA LEU A 37 9.16 -14.51 -1.89
C LEU A 37 8.72 -13.83 -0.60
N GLN A 38 7.47 -14.01 -0.16
CA GLN A 38 6.95 -13.48 1.09
C GLN A 38 7.69 -14.09 2.30
N PHE A 39 7.92 -15.40 2.32
CA PHE A 39 8.72 -16.03 3.37
C PHE A 39 10.19 -15.60 3.35
N LEU A 40 10.79 -15.49 2.17
CA LEU A 40 12.17 -15.07 1.99
C LEU A 40 12.37 -13.62 2.44
N LEU A 41 11.51 -12.70 1.99
CA LEU A 41 11.54 -11.30 2.40
C LEU A 41 11.28 -11.15 3.91
N GLY A 42 10.31 -11.89 4.46
CA GLY A 42 10.03 -11.87 5.89
C GLY A 42 11.25 -12.33 6.70
N PHE A 43 11.94 -13.38 6.25
CA PHE A 43 13.17 -13.85 6.86
C PHE A 43 14.30 -12.82 6.75
N ILE A 44 14.50 -12.22 5.58
CA ILE A 44 15.53 -11.20 5.36
C ILE A 44 15.27 -9.99 6.26
N LEU A 45 14.08 -9.41 6.22
CA LEU A 45 13.73 -8.19 6.97
C LEU A 45 13.68 -8.41 8.49
N LEU A 46 13.28 -9.60 8.97
CA LEU A 46 13.12 -9.88 10.41
C LEU A 46 14.29 -10.62 11.05
N ARG A 47 15.22 -11.21 10.29
CA ARG A 47 16.29 -12.03 10.89
C ARG A 47 17.70 -11.61 10.48
N THR A 48 17.87 -11.01 9.31
CA THR A 48 19.21 -10.65 8.83
C THR A 48 19.61 -9.24 9.28
N THR A 49 20.92 -9.05 9.52
CA THR A 49 21.49 -7.74 9.89
C THR A 49 21.21 -6.70 8.81
N ALA A 50 21.39 -7.06 7.54
CA ALA A 50 21.10 -6.18 6.40
C ALA A 50 19.63 -5.73 6.38
N GLY A 51 18.69 -6.67 6.57
CA GLY A 51 17.26 -6.35 6.64
C GLY A 51 16.92 -5.43 7.81
N THR A 52 17.50 -5.67 8.99
CA THR A 52 17.31 -4.76 10.14
C THR A 52 17.86 -3.36 9.90
N THR A 53 18.99 -3.23 9.20
CA THR A 53 19.57 -1.92 8.86
C THR A 53 18.68 -1.16 7.88
N ILE A 54 18.19 -1.82 6.83
CA ILE A 54 17.28 -1.21 5.85
C ILE A 54 16.00 -0.73 6.54
N VAL A 55 15.39 -1.60 7.34
CA VAL A 55 14.14 -1.28 8.04
C VAL A 55 14.33 -0.17 9.08
N SER A 56 15.45 -0.18 9.80
CA SER A 56 15.77 0.88 10.77
C SER A 56 16.05 2.21 10.07
N GLY A 57 16.70 2.20 8.90
CA GLY A 57 16.91 3.39 8.09
C GLY A 57 15.60 4.00 7.62
N LEU A 58 14.69 3.18 7.07
CA LEU A 58 13.35 3.61 6.71
C LEU A 58 12.56 4.15 7.92
N ALA A 59 12.63 3.46 9.06
CA ALA A 59 11.99 3.92 10.29
C ALA A 59 12.54 5.28 10.75
N GLY A 60 13.85 5.51 10.64
CA GLY A 60 14.49 6.80 10.95
C GLY A 60 14.04 7.93 10.02
N VAL A 61 13.80 7.64 8.74
CA VAL A 61 13.21 8.62 7.81
C VAL A 61 11.79 8.99 8.24
N PHE A 62 10.96 8.01 8.57
CA PHE A 62 9.60 8.27 9.06
C PHE A 62 9.61 9.03 10.40
N ASP A 63 10.51 8.68 11.33
CA ASP A 63 10.68 9.40 12.59
C ASP A 63 11.04 10.88 12.35
N ALA A 64 11.97 11.16 11.44
CA ALA A 64 12.31 12.53 11.07
C ALA A 64 11.12 13.29 10.48
N LEU A 65 10.34 12.65 9.60
CA LEU A 65 9.11 13.24 9.04
C LEU A 65 8.06 13.53 10.13
N LEU A 66 7.87 12.61 11.07
CA LEU A 66 6.95 12.80 12.21
C LEU A 66 7.40 13.93 13.12
N ARG A 67 8.70 14.11 13.32
CA ARG A 67 9.24 15.26 14.06
C ARG A 67 8.97 16.59 13.36
N PHE A 68 9.11 16.65 12.04
CA PHE A 68 8.74 17.84 11.27
C PHE A 68 7.22 18.12 11.34
N ALA A 69 6.40 17.06 11.27
CA ALA A 69 4.97 17.18 11.47
C ALA A 69 4.64 17.74 12.85
N GLY A 70 5.31 17.24 13.90
CA GLY A 70 5.16 17.72 15.28
C GLY A 70 5.45 19.21 15.42
N SER A 71 6.55 19.70 14.85
CA SER A 71 6.84 21.14 14.84
C SER A 71 5.75 21.98 14.14
N GLY A 72 5.14 21.45 13.07
CA GLY A 72 4.01 22.07 12.39
C GLY A 72 2.74 22.10 13.25
N VAL A 73 2.47 21.02 13.98
CA VAL A 73 1.35 20.95 14.93
C VAL A 73 1.54 21.94 16.07
N ASP A 74 2.73 22.01 16.64
CA ASP A 74 3.06 22.95 17.72
C ASP A 74 2.96 24.41 17.25
N PHE A 75 3.29 24.69 15.99
CA PHE A 75 3.11 26.01 15.40
C PHE A 75 1.63 26.42 15.28
N VAL A 76 0.76 25.51 14.84
CA VAL A 76 -0.67 25.80 14.59
C VAL A 76 -1.52 25.71 15.87
N PHE A 77 -1.25 24.71 16.71
CA PHE A 77 -2.07 24.33 17.87
C PHE A 77 -1.33 24.45 19.21
N GLY A 78 -0.13 25.05 19.22
CA GLY A 78 0.67 25.26 20.42
C GLY A 78 -0.14 25.93 21.53
N GLY A 79 -0.26 25.25 22.68
CA GLY A 79 -1.00 25.74 23.84
C GLY A 79 -2.46 25.25 23.98
N ILE A 80 -3.02 24.55 22.98
CA ILE A 80 -4.37 23.97 23.04
C ILE A 80 -4.35 22.56 23.65
N ALA A 81 -3.25 21.83 23.53
CA ALA A 81 -3.07 20.54 24.19
C ALA A 81 -2.98 20.75 25.71
N ASN A 82 -3.93 20.20 26.47
CA ASN A 82 -3.85 20.15 27.92
C ASN A 82 -2.52 19.48 28.33
N LYS A 83 -1.74 20.16 29.18
CA LYS A 83 -0.49 19.59 29.73
C LYS A 83 -0.83 18.26 30.42
N GLY A 84 -0.30 17.15 29.90
CA GLY A 84 -0.53 15.80 30.41
C GLY A 84 -1.64 15.00 29.73
N SER A 85 -2.39 15.60 28.80
CA SER A 85 -3.29 14.86 27.91
C SER A 85 -2.54 14.46 26.63
N PHE A 86 -2.76 13.24 26.14
CA PHE A 86 -2.29 12.80 24.82
C PHE A 86 -3.48 12.88 23.83
N PRO A 87 -3.86 14.08 23.35
CA PRO A 87 -4.97 14.21 22.42
C PRO A 87 -4.64 13.44 21.15
N PHE A 88 -5.36 12.33 20.95
CA PHE A 88 -5.22 11.46 19.78
C PHE A 88 -5.29 12.27 18.48
N PHE A 89 -6.19 13.26 18.42
CA PHE A 89 -6.35 14.16 17.28
C PHE A 89 -5.04 14.86 16.87
N LEU A 90 -4.32 15.50 17.81
CA LEU A 90 -3.10 16.24 17.49
C LEU A 90 -1.90 15.33 17.22
N ASN A 91 -1.82 14.19 17.90
CA ASN A 91 -0.67 13.29 17.81
C ASN A 91 -0.79 12.26 16.68
N VAL A 92 -1.98 12.03 16.15
CA VAL A 92 -2.24 10.98 15.14
C VAL A 92 -2.80 11.57 13.86
N LEU A 93 -3.84 12.42 13.93
CA LEU A 93 -4.49 12.93 12.72
C LEU A 93 -3.63 13.98 12.00
N MET A 94 -3.00 14.88 12.75
CA MET A 94 -2.18 15.93 12.13
C MET A 94 -0.93 15.41 11.41
N PRO A 95 -0.18 14.43 11.95
CA PRO A 95 0.88 13.77 11.18
C PRO A 95 0.37 13.10 9.90
N ILE A 96 -0.82 12.50 9.90
CA ILE A 96 -1.43 11.94 8.68
C ILE A 96 -1.61 13.02 7.62
N VAL A 97 -2.17 14.18 7.98
CA VAL A 97 -2.36 15.31 7.05
C VAL A 97 -1.02 15.78 6.48
N PHE A 98 0.02 15.87 7.31
CA PHE A 98 1.36 16.26 6.86
C PHE A 98 1.98 15.25 5.89
N ILE A 99 1.91 13.95 6.18
CA ILE A 99 2.41 12.91 5.27
C ILE A 99 1.63 12.90 3.96
N SER A 100 0.29 13.05 4.01
CA SER A 100 -0.54 13.14 2.81
C SER A 100 -0.15 14.34 1.94
N ALA A 101 0.14 15.50 2.52
CA ALA A 101 0.65 16.66 1.78
C ALA A 101 1.99 16.35 1.07
N ILE A 102 2.92 15.66 1.73
CA ILE A 102 4.19 15.22 1.12
C ILE A 102 3.94 14.27 -0.05
N ILE A 103 3.11 13.24 0.14
CA ILE A 103 2.71 12.30 -0.93
C ILE A 103 2.15 13.07 -2.12
N GLY A 104 1.34 14.09 -1.85
CA GLY A 104 0.85 15.02 -2.85
C GLY A 104 1.93 15.73 -3.64
N ILE A 105 2.89 16.33 -2.95
CA ILE A 105 4.02 17.02 -3.58
C ILE A 105 4.81 16.04 -4.47
N LEU A 106 5.11 14.83 -3.97
CA LEU A 106 5.82 13.81 -4.75
C LEU A 106 5.01 13.33 -5.96
N ARG A 107 3.67 13.32 -5.86
CA ARG A 107 2.76 13.02 -6.97
C ARG A 107 2.79 14.12 -8.02
N TYR A 108 2.75 15.40 -7.60
CA TYR A 108 2.80 16.55 -8.51
C TYR A 108 4.13 16.65 -9.26
N VAL A 109 5.26 16.38 -8.60
CA VAL A 109 6.60 16.36 -9.22
C VAL A 109 6.81 15.10 -10.10
N LYS A 110 5.81 14.22 -10.24
CA LYS A 110 5.82 12.98 -11.04
C LYS A 110 6.84 11.91 -10.60
N ILE A 111 7.53 12.09 -9.47
CA ILE A 111 8.45 11.09 -8.91
C ILE A 111 7.68 9.85 -8.46
N LEU A 112 6.55 10.04 -7.77
CA LEU A 112 5.77 8.94 -7.21
C LEU A 112 5.11 8.06 -8.29
N PRO A 113 4.43 8.62 -9.32
CA PRO A 113 3.91 7.82 -10.45
C PRO A 113 5.00 7.03 -11.18
N LEU A 114 6.18 7.62 -11.39
CA LEU A 114 7.30 6.94 -12.04
C LEU A 114 7.78 5.73 -11.21
N PHE A 115 7.94 5.92 -9.90
CA PHE A 115 8.27 4.84 -8.97
C PHE A 115 7.22 3.73 -8.99
N MET A 116 5.93 4.09 -8.89
CA MET A 116 4.83 3.12 -8.88
C MET A 116 4.74 2.33 -10.18
N ARG A 117 4.96 2.97 -11.35
CA ARG A 117 5.03 2.29 -12.65
C ARG A 117 6.19 1.30 -12.70
N GLY A 118 7.38 1.71 -12.24
CA GLY A 118 8.57 0.85 -12.22
C GLY A 118 8.38 -0.39 -11.34
N VAL A 119 7.91 -0.21 -10.11
CA VAL A 119 7.69 -1.32 -9.17
C VAL A 119 6.51 -2.19 -9.62
N GLY A 120 5.42 -1.59 -10.12
CA GLY A 120 4.27 -2.31 -10.65
C GLY A 120 4.64 -3.23 -11.82
N LEU A 121 5.49 -2.77 -12.75
CA LEU A 121 6.02 -3.57 -13.86
C LEU A 121 6.94 -4.71 -13.38
N ALA A 122 7.74 -4.47 -12.34
CA ALA A 122 8.57 -5.51 -11.75
C ALA A 122 7.70 -6.60 -11.10
N LEU A 123 6.67 -6.18 -10.36
CA LEU A 123 5.74 -7.09 -9.69
C LEU A 123 4.85 -7.86 -10.67
N SER A 124 4.42 -7.24 -11.78
CA SER A 124 3.61 -7.94 -12.78
C SER A 124 4.33 -9.16 -13.37
N LYS A 125 5.66 -9.10 -13.46
CA LYS A 125 6.49 -10.25 -13.88
C LYS A 125 6.54 -11.36 -12.82
N ILE A 126 6.42 -11.00 -11.54
CA ILE A 126 6.53 -11.94 -10.41
C ILE A 126 5.17 -12.58 -10.09
N ASN A 127 4.12 -11.76 -9.97
CA ASN A 127 2.78 -12.19 -9.60
C ASN A 127 1.98 -12.77 -10.78
N GLY A 128 2.45 -12.55 -12.02
CA GLY A 128 1.78 -13.02 -13.24
C GLY A 128 0.42 -12.37 -13.52
N MET A 129 0.05 -11.32 -12.79
CA MET A 129 -1.13 -10.50 -13.02
C MET A 129 -0.84 -9.46 -14.11
N GLY A 130 -1.90 -8.78 -14.55
CA GLY A 130 -1.76 -7.64 -15.43
C GLY A 130 -0.89 -6.52 -14.81
N LYS A 131 -0.29 -5.74 -15.69
CA LYS A 131 0.51 -4.56 -15.36
C LYS A 131 -0.34 -3.50 -14.66
N LEU A 132 -1.60 -3.30 -15.06
CA LEU A 132 -2.51 -2.35 -14.40
C LEU A 132 -2.88 -2.79 -12.97
N GLU A 133 -3.13 -4.07 -12.77
CA GLU A 133 -3.45 -4.68 -11.48
C GLU A 133 -2.27 -4.58 -10.51
N SER A 134 -1.07 -4.84 -11.03
CA SER A 134 0.17 -4.74 -10.25
C SER A 134 0.51 -3.30 -9.90
N TYR A 135 0.27 -2.36 -10.84
CA TYR A 135 0.35 -0.93 -10.57
C TYR A 135 -0.67 -0.53 -9.50
N ASN A 136 -1.93 -0.95 -9.63
CA ASN A 136 -2.99 -0.64 -8.68
C ASN A 136 -2.66 -1.13 -7.27
N GLY A 137 -2.14 -2.35 -7.11
CA GLY A 137 -1.76 -2.85 -5.79
C GLY A 137 -0.67 -2.01 -5.13
N ILE A 138 0.36 -1.62 -5.89
CA ILE A 138 1.41 -0.71 -5.38
C ILE A 138 0.86 0.68 -5.11
N ALA A 139 0.10 1.25 -6.03
CA ALA A 139 -0.47 2.58 -5.89
C ALA A 139 -1.44 2.66 -4.70
N SER A 140 -2.20 1.60 -4.43
CA SER A 140 -3.06 1.49 -3.26
C SER A 140 -2.26 1.48 -1.95
N ALA A 141 -1.13 0.76 -1.90
CA ALA A 141 -0.28 0.71 -0.72
C ALA A 141 0.39 2.07 -0.41
N ILE A 142 0.54 2.93 -1.42
CA ILE A 142 1.16 4.25 -1.27
C ILE A 142 0.11 5.33 -1.02
N LEU A 143 -0.84 5.48 -1.94
CA LEU A 143 -1.85 6.55 -1.94
C LEU A 143 -3.04 6.20 -1.03
N GLY A 144 -3.42 4.93 -0.99
CA GLY A 144 -4.63 4.44 -0.33
C GLY A 144 -5.71 4.01 -1.33
N GLN A 145 -6.67 3.24 -0.82
CA GLN A 145 -7.73 2.61 -1.61
C GLN A 145 -8.59 3.61 -2.39
N SER A 146 -8.98 4.74 -1.80
CA SER A 146 -9.87 5.70 -2.46
C SER A 146 -9.15 6.52 -3.53
N GLU A 147 -7.90 6.90 -3.26
CA GLU A 147 -7.11 7.74 -4.15
C GLU A 147 -6.63 6.99 -5.40
N VAL A 148 -6.34 5.70 -5.27
CA VAL A 148 -5.92 4.91 -6.44
C VAL A 148 -7.01 4.87 -7.50
N PHE A 149 -8.29 4.66 -7.11
CA PHE A 149 -9.39 4.58 -8.07
C PHE A 149 -9.68 5.93 -8.74
N ILE A 150 -9.43 7.04 -8.03
CA ILE A 150 -9.48 8.38 -8.62
C ILE A 150 -8.38 8.52 -9.70
N SER A 151 -7.17 8.04 -9.42
CA SER A 151 -6.04 8.16 -10.36
C SER A 151 -6.21 7.39 -11.68
N ILE A 152 -7.05 6.35 -11.67
CA ILE A 152 -7.36 5.53 -12.86
C ILE A 152 -8.82 5.71 -13.31
N LYS A 153 -9.52 6.75 -12.84
CA LYS A 153 -10.96 6.93 -13.03
C LYS A 153 -11.41 6.85 -14.49
N LYS A 154 -10.59 7.35 -15.42
CA LYS A 154 -10.87 7.32 -16.86
C LYS A 154 -10.84 5.92 -17.46
N GLU A 155 -10.01 5.04 -16.89
CA GLU A 155 -9.86 3.66 -17.36
C GLU A 155 -10.94 2.75 -16.76
N LEU A 156 -11.52 3.06 -15.60
CA LEU A 156 -12.51 2.20 -14.94
C LEU A 156 -13.66 1.73 -15.83
N PRO A 157 -14.26 2.56 -16.71
CA PRO A 157 -15.35 2.11 -17.59
C PRO A 157 -14.94 1.09 -18.66
N SER A 158 -13.64 1.01 -19.00
CA SER A 158 -13.13 0.08 -20.00
C SER A 158 -12.70 -1.27 -19.40
N LEU A 159 -12.66 -1.38 -18.07
CA LEU A 159 -12.22 -2.58 -17.37
C LEU A 159 -13.33 -3.62 -17.27
N SER A 160 -12.96 -4.90 -17.44
CA SER A 160 -13.88 -6.00 -17.17
C SER A 160 -14.15 -6.13 -15.67
N GLU A 161 -15.30 -6.72 -15.33
CA GLU A 161 -15.70 -7.01 -13.95
C GLU A 161 -14.63 -7.78 -13.17
N GLN A 162 -13.94 -8.71 -13.86
CA GLN A 162 -12.84 -9.47 -13.27
C GLN A 162 -11.65 -8.57 -12.90
N ARG A 163 -11.27 -7.63 -13.77
CA ARG A 163 -10.17 -6.69 -13.45
C ARG A 163 -10.55 -5.80 -12.28
N LEU A 164 -11.74 -5.23 -12.30
CA LEU A 164 -12.27 -4.39 -11.22
C LEU A 164 -12.29 -5.14 -9.88
N THR A 165 -12.72 -6.41 -9.87
CA THR A 165 -12.75 -7.25 -8.67
C THR A 165 -11.35 -7.46 -8.11
N SER A 166 -10.38 -7.85 -8.95
CA SER A 166 -8.99 -8.06 -8.49
C SER A 166 -8.30 -6.77 -8.03
N MET A 167 -8.58 -5.65 -8.70
CA MET A 167 -8.09 -4.33 -8.29
C MET A 167 -8.70 -3.90 -6.94
N SER A 168 -9.98 -4.20 -6.71
CA SER A 168 -10.65 -3.92 -5.44
C SER A 168 -10.09 -4.77 -4.30
N ILE A 169 -9.92 -6.09 -4.51
CA ILE A 169 -9.34 -6.98 -3.49
C ILE A 169 -7.92 -6.53 -3.12
N SER A 170 -7.09 -6.23 -4.13
CA SER A 170 -5.72 -5.75 -3.88
C SER A 170 -5.72 -4.40 -3.16
N ALA A 171 -6.54 -3.43 -3.57
CA ALA A 171 -6.62 -2.13 -2.91
C ALA A 171 -7.04 -2.24 -1.44
N MET A 172 -8.11 -3.00 -1.16
CA MET A 172 -8.64 -3.19 0.19
C MET A 172 -7.70 -3.99 1.09
N SER A 173 -6.81 -4.81 0.52
CA SER A 173 -5.83 -5.53 1.31
C SER A 173 -4.75 -4.62 1.89
N THR A 174 -4.51 -3.45 1.29
CA THR A 174 -3.37 -2.58 1.62
C THR A 174 -3.71 -1.45 2.60
N VAL A 175 -2.69 -0.87 3.21
CA VAL A 175 -2.78 0.31 4.08
C VAL A 175 -2.00 1.44 3.42
N SER A 176 -2.57 2.65 3.39
CA SER A 176 -1.91 3.83 2.81
C SER A 176 -0.67 4.24 3.62
N MET A 177 0.37 4.74 2.93
CA MET A 177 1.57 5.24 3.57
C MET A 177 1.30 6.43 4.50
N SER A 178 0.23 7.19 4.30
CA SER A 178 -0.12 8.32 5.17
C SER A 178 -0.43 7.89 6.61
N ILE A 179 -0.99 6.69 6.80
CA ILE A 179 -1.37 6.15 8.12
C ILE A 179 -0.20 5.40 8.77
N VAL A 180 0.84 5.06 8.00
CA VAL A 180 2.00 4.30 8.50
C VAL A 180 2.71 5.03 9.62
N GLY A 181 2.89 6.35 9.50
CA GLY A 181 3.49 7.18 10.56
C GLY A 181 2.73 7.07 11.89
N SER A 182 1.40 7.03 11.83
CA SER A 182 0.55 6.83 13.01
C SER A 182 0.71 5.44 13.62
N TYR A 183 0.77 4.39 12.81
CA TYR A 183 1.03 3.03 13.32
C TYR A 183 2.42 2.89 13.93
N MET A 184 3.41 3.61 13.40
CA MET A 184 4.77 3.65 13.96
C MET A 184 4.85 4.35 15.32
N ALA A 185 3.91 5.25 15.63
CA ALA A 185 3.81 5.86 16.96
C ALA A 185 3.24 4.89 18.01
N LEU A 186 2.50 3.85 17.58
CA LEU A 186 1.83 2.89 18.46
C LEU A 186 2.59 1.54 18.57
N ILE A 187 3.25 1.12 17.49
CA ILE A 187 3.89 -0.19 17.34
C ILE A 187 5.31 0.02 16.83
N GLN A 188 6.23 -0.89 17.19
CA GLN A 188 7.60 -0.83 16.69
C GLN A 188 7.64 -0.71 15.15
N PRO A 189 8.29 0.34 14.60
CA PRO A 189 8.28 0.63 13.16
C PRO A 189 8.75 -0.54 12.30
N ARG A 190 9.65 -1.36 12.85
CA ARG A 190 10.17 -2.54 12.19
C ARG A 190 9.08 -3.53 11.76
N TYR A 191 8.10 -3.78 12.62
CA TYR A 191 7.00 -4.68 12.30
C TYR A 191 6.03 -4.06 11.31
N VAL A 192 5.79 -2.75 11.41
CA VAL A 192 4.90 -2.02 10.49
C VAL A 192 5.46 -2.07 9.06
N ILE A 193 6.73 -1.67 8.86
CA ILE A 193 7.37 -1.66 7.54
C ILE A 193 7.39 -3.06 6.93
N THR A 194 7.79 -4.06 7.73
CA THR A 194 7.86 -5.43 7.25
C THR A 194 6.47 -5.96 6.88
N ALA A 195 5.46 -5.71 7.72
CA ALA A 195 4.09 -6.15 7.45
C ALA A 195 3.56 -5.54 6.15
N LEU A 196 3.79 -4.26 5.89
CA LEU A 196 3.33 -3.59 4.66
C LEU A 196 3.90 -4.25 3.40
N VAL A 197 5.21 -4.53 3.39
CA VAL A 197 5.88 -5.16 2.26
C VAL A 197 5.34 -6.57 2.02
N LEU A 198 5.17 -7.37 3.07
CA LEU A 198 4.67 -8.74 2.96
C LEU A 198 3.19 -8.80 2.59
N ASN A 199 2.40 -7.86 3.10
CA ASN A 199 0.97 -7.79 2.89
C ASN A 199 0.61 -7.52 1.42
N LEU A 200 1.44 -6.77 0.70
CA LEU A 200 1.27 -6.58 -0.74
C LEU A 200 1.22 -7.92 -1.50
N PHE A 201 2.15 -8.84 -1.20
CA PHE A 201 2.14 -10.18 -1.79
C PHE A 201 0.95 -11.01 -1.33
N GLY A 202 0.59 -10.91 -0.05
CA GLY A 202 -0.62 -11.55 0.49
C GLY A 202 -1.87 -11.13 -0.27
N GLY A 203 -2.06 -9.83 -0.51
CA GLY A 203 -3.16 -9.29 -1.29
C GLY A 203 -3.23 -9.87 -2.71
N PHE A 204 -2.09 -9.93 -3.41
CA PHE A 204 -2.03 -10.52 -4.76
C PHE A 204 -2.28 -12.03 -4.77
N ILE A 205 -1.77 -12.78 -3.79
CA ILE A 205 -2.03 -14.21 -3.66
C ILE A 205 -3.54 -14.45 -3.52
N ILE A 206 -4.18 -13.74 -2.59
CA ILE A 206 -5.61 -13.89 -2.32
C ILE A 206 -6.45 -13.46 -3.53
N ALA A 207 -6.13 -12.33 -4.16
CA ALA A 207 -6.79 -11.87 -5.37
C ALA A 207 -6.68 -12.90 -6.52
N SER A 208 -5.49 -13.48 -6.71
CA SER A 208 -5.24 -14.48 -7.76
C SER A 208 -5.95 -15.81 -7.54
N ILE A 209 -6.21 -16.17 -6.28
CA ILE A 209 -6.96 -17.38 -5.93
C ILE A 209 -8.46 -17.12 -6.05
N ILE A 210 -8.96 -16.01 -5.50
CA ILE A 210 -10.39 -15.72 -5.47
C ILE A 210 -10.92 -15.42 -6.87
N ASN A 211 -10.20 -14.65 -7.67
CA ASN A 211 -10.65 -14.22 -8.99
C ASN A 211 -9.60 -14.48 -10.08
N PRO A 212 -9.44 -15.76 -10.49
CA PRO A 212 -8.46 -16.14 -11.49
C PRO A 212 -8.96 -15.86 -12.93
N TYR A 213 -8.21 -15.07 -13.69
CA TYR A 213 -8.43 -14.83 -15.12
C TYR A 213 -7.11 -14.64 -15.88
N GLN A 214 -7.17 -14.60 -17.21
CA GLN A 214 -6.02 -14.42 -18.09
C GLN A 214 -6.26 -13.24 -19.03
N LEU A 215 -5.21 -12.46 -19.26
CA LEU A 215 -5.20 -11.34 -20.21
C LEU A 215 -4.34 -11.75 -21.42
N ALA A 216 -4.82 -11.44 -22.62
CA ALA A 216 -4.12 -11.75 -23.88
C ALA A 216 -3.03 -10.71 -24.21
N ASP A 217 -3.33 -9.43 -23.99
CA ASP A 217 -2.40 -8.31 -24.04
C ASP A 217 -2.75 -7.33 -22.93
N ASP A 218 -1.74 -6.78 -22.26
CA ASP A 218 -1.94 -5.78 -21.22
C ASP A 218 -0.90 -4.67 -21.35
N GLU A 219 -1.37 -3.50 -21.75
CA GLU A 219 -0.60 -2.25 -21.74
C GLU A 219 -0.98 -1.43 -20.52
N LEU A 220 0.04 -0.89 -19.83
CA LEU A 220 -0.15 0.13 -18.82
C LEU A 220 -0.37 1.47 -19.54
N VAL A 221 -1.60 1.72 -19.97
CA VAL A 221 -2.01 3.06 -20.40
C VAL A 221 -2.68 3.71 -19.20
N ILE A 222 -1.93 4.60 -18.53
CA ILE A 222 -2.50 5.49 -17.52
C ILE A 222 -2.37 6.88 -18.10
N GLU A 223 -3.48 7.43 -18.59
CA GLU A 223 -3.53 8.83 -18.99
C GLU A 223 -3.15 9.72 -17.80
N GLU A 224 -2.17 10.60 -17.99
CA GLU A 224 -1.86 11.61 -16.99
C GLU A 224 -3.04 12.58 -16.86
N ASP A 225 -3.44 12.84 -15.62
CA ASP A 225 -4.51 13.79 -15.34
C ASP A 225 -4.08 15.21 -15.73
N LYS A 226 -5.06 16.07 -16.07
CA LYS A 226 -4.81 17.48 -16.40
C LYS A 226 -4.03 18.16 -15.27
N GLU A 227 -3.08 19.01 -15.65
CA GLU A 227 -2.23 19.79 -14.73
C GLU A 227 -3.08 20.54 -13.68
N GLN A 228 -3.16 19.99 -12.47
CA GLN A 228 -3.68 20.70 -11.32
C GLN A 228 -2.62 21.67 -10.83
N THR A 229 -3.00 22.86 -10.40
CA THR A 229 -2.03 23.75 -9.74
C THR A 229 -1.58 23.16 -8.41
N PHE A 230 -0.34 23.44 -8.01
CA PHE A 230 0.27 22.91 -6.77
C PHE A 230 -0.63 23.07 -5.54
N PHE A 231 -1.26 24.24 -5.38
CA PHE A 231 -2.15 24.53 -4.26
C PHE A 231 -3.50 23.79 -4.34
N GLN A 232 -4.05 23.60 -5.54
CA GLN A 232 -5.26 22.78 -5.73
C GLN A 232 -5.00 21.32 -5.37
N MET A 233 -3.82 20.79 -5.73
CA MET A 233 -3.41 19.44 -5.38
C MET A 233 -3.28 19.28 -3.86
N LEU A 234 -2.61 20.20 -3.17
CA LEU A 234 -2.48 20.18 -1.71
C LEU A 234 -3.84 20.27 -0.99
N GLY A 235 -4.73 21.13 -1.48
CA GLY A 235 -6.08 21.27 -0.93
C GLY A 235 -6.89 19.99 -1.05
N ASN A 236 -6.88 19.36 -2.24
CA ASN A 236 -7.63 18.12 -2.48
C ASN A 236 -7.12 16.96 -1.62
N ILE A 237 -5.81 16.79 -1.48
CA ILE A 237 -5.23 15.67 -0.73
C ILE A 237 -5.36 15.85 0.79
N SER A 238 -5.26 17.09 1.27
CA SER A 238 -5.50 17.36 2.69
C SER A 238 -6.95 17.08 3.07
N TRP A 239 -7.90 17.37 2.17
CA TRP A 239 -9.30 17.00 2.34
C TRP A 239 -9.52 15.49 2.31
N THR A 240 -8.94 14.75 1.36
CA THR A 240 -9.08 13.28 1.32
C THR A 240 -8.45 12.59 2.52
N ALA A 241 -7.38 13.14 3.09
CA ALA A 241 -6.75 12.62 4.30
C ALA A 241 -7.57 12.82 5.58
N SER A 242 -8.56 13.73 5.55
CA SER A 242 -9.42 14.07 6.69
C SER A 242 -10.78 13.34 6.71
N MET A 243 -11.13 12.66 5.61
CA MET A 243 -12.35 11.84 5.47
C MET A 243 -12.08 10.37 5.79
#